data_AF-A0A9W9Y7S9-F1
#
_entry.id   AF-A0A9W9Y7S9-F1
#
_cell.length_a   1.000
_cell.length_b   1.000
_cell.length_c   1.000
_cell.angle_alpha   90.00
_cell.angle_beta   90.00
_cell.angle_gamma   90.00
#
_symmetry.space_group_name_H-M   'P 1'
#
loop_
_entity.id
_entity.type
_entity.pdbx_description
1 polymer ?
#
loop_
_entity_poly.entity_id
_entity_poly.type
_entity_poly.pdbx_seq_one_letter_code
_entity_poly.pdbx_strand_id
1 'polypeptide(L)'
;MEVGYLEAFSKIWNHCWIEWEERGPRKTFLTDFINDVSSYGFISAKDILLCLVLGVVFTILRYFLTTAVFKPFFSWCQFIEKDQKKCPESAFKLLFYSSAYGYCCYILFKYNYLQDPSRNCWEGWYKGMPVPQDIYMLYLVEAGFYFHSIYATLFMDQWRRDSILMILHHILANCLILFSFAIRYHRIGILVLFLHDINDVSLEFTKLCLGFKSRGGKYHRIPDILSTTGFLTFAVLWFYCRLYLYPIKVLYTCGCGCRPYVPLTAPFYFFFNGMLWTLFFMNLWWFQFIVWLIIRIVCGKSPGVEDTREIPKKIRERW
;
A
#
# COMPACT_ATOMS: atom_id res chain seq x y z
N MET A 1 19.67 16.70 -9.04
CA MET A 1 19.89 16.04 -10.35
C MET A 1 18.84 14.96 -10.48
N GLU A 2 18.00 14.99 -11.51
CA GLU A 2 17.06 13.90 -11.78
C GLU A 2 17.84 12.70 -12.30
N VAL A 3 17.79 11.58 -11.57
CA VAL A 3 18.45 10.33 -11.96
C VAL A 3 17.56 9.62 -12.96
N GLY A 4 18.13 9.18 -14.08
CA GLY A 4 17.38 8.43 -15.09
C GLY A 4 16.82 7.12 -14.51
N TYR A 5 15.67 6.64 -15.01
CA TYR A 5 15.03 5.44 -14.46
C TYR A 5 15.97 4.23 -14.41
N LEU A 6 16.62 3.88 -15.54
CA LEU A 6 17.59 2.77 -15.59
C LEU A 6 18.87 3.05 -14.80
N GLU A 7 19.29 4.32 -14.79
CA GLU A 7 20.45 4.77 -14.01
C GLU A 7 20.23 4.54 -12.51
N ALA A 8 19.00 4.74 -12.02
CA ALA A 8 18.64 4.47 -10.64
C ALA A 8 18.91 3.00 -10.26
N PHE A 9 18.47 2.04 -11.08
CA PHE A 9 18.72 0.61 -10.84
C PHE A 9 20.21 0.28 -10.85
N SER A 10 20.96 0.82 -11.82
CA SER A 10 22.41 0.61 -11.91
C SER A 10 23.14 1.16 -10.67
N LYS A 11 22.77 2.36 -10.21
CA LYS A 11 23.33 2.97 -8.99
C LYS A 11 22.99 2.18 -7.73
N ILE A 12 21.74 1.74 -7.58
CA ILE A 12 21.33 0.89 -6.45
C ILE A 12 22.14 -0.41 -6.45
N TRP A 13 22.32 -1.04 -7.61
CA TRP A 13 23.08 -2.28 -7.75
C TRP A 13 24.54 -2.10 -7.34
N ASN A 14 25.21 -1.08 -7.88
CA ASN A 14 26.61 -0.79 -7.55
C ASN A 14 26.76 -0.47 -6.06
N HIS A 15 25.84 0.31 -5.48
CA HIS A 15 25.89 0.64 -4.06
C HIS A 15 25.60 -0.55 -3.16
N CYS A 16 24.70 -1.45 -3.58
CA CYS A 16 24.43 -2.71 -2.88
C CYS A 16 25.71 -3.55 -2.73
N TRP A 17 26.56 -3.58 -3.76
CA TRP A 17 27.84 -4.29 -3.71
C TRP A 17 28.82 -3.64 -2.73
N ILE A 18 28.92 -2.31 -2.72
CA ILE A 18 29.74 -1.56 -1.76
C ILE A 18 29.30 -1.86 -0.32
N GLU A 19 27.99 -1.76 -0.05
CA GLU A 19 27.43 -2.07 1.27
C GLU A 19 27.60 -3.56 1.63
N TRP A 20 27.68 -4.46 0.65
CA TRP A 20 27.90 -5.89 0.89
C TRP A 20 29.34 -6.16 1.31
N GLU A 21 30.30 -5.46 0.72
CA GLU A 21 31.71 -5.53 1.10
C GLU A 21 31.94 -4.90 2.49
N GLU A 22 31.28 -3.77 2.80
CA GLU A 22 31.40 -3.09 4.09
C GLU A 22 30.64 -3.80 5.23
N ARG A 23 29.44 -4.32 4.94
CA ARG A 23 28.44 -4.75 5.94
C ARG A 23 27.78 -6.09 5.64
N GLY A 24 28.45 -6.94 4.86
CA GLY A 24 27.97 -8.27 4.53
C GLY A 24 27.67 -9.14 5.76
N PRO A 25 26.85 -10.20 5.61
CA PRO A 25 26.43 -11.05 6.70
C PRO A 25 27.63 -11.75 7.35
N ARG A 26 27.74 -11.60 8.67
CA ARG A 26 28.74 -12.26 9.51
C ARG A 26 28.19 -13.57 10.05
N LYS A 27 29.05 -14.45 10.57
CA LYS A 27 28.62 -15.69 11.23
C LYS A 27 27.67 -15.43 12.42
N THR A 28 27.74 -14.24 13.00
CA THR A 28 26.92 -13.74 14.12
C THR A 28 25.68 -12.95 13.66
N PHE A 29 25.29 -13.03 12.38
CA PHE A 29 24.23 -12.20 11.81
C PHE A 29 22.94 -12.15 12.64
N LEU A 30 22.42 -13.29 13.10
CA LEU A 30 21.17 -13.33 13.88
C LEU A 30 21.31 -12.63 15.23
N THR A 31 22.41 -12.86 15.94
CA THR A 31 22.66 -12.22 17.24
C THR A 31 22.89 -10.72 17.06
N ASP A 32 23.65 -10.32 16.03
CA ASP A 32 23.91 -8.92 15.72
C ASP A 32 22.62 -8.19 15.34
N PHE A 33 21.76 -8.83 14.53
CA PHE A 33 20.47 -8.28 14.15
C PHE A 33 19.56 -8.05 15.36
N ILE A 34 19.45 -9.02 16.28
CA ILE A 34 18.62 -8.88 17.50
C ILE A 34 19.18 -7.76 18.39
N ASN A 35 20.50 -7.70 18.56
CA ASN A 35 21.17 -6.65 19.32
C ASN A 35 20.92 -5.27 18.69
N ASP A 36 21.02 -5.15 17.37
CA ASP A 36 20.73 -3.92 16.66
C ASP A 36 19.26 -3.53 16.79
N VAL A 37 18.32 -4.48 16.79
CA VAL A 37 16.89 -4.17 16.95
C VAL A 37 16.65 -3.62 18.36
N SER A 38 17.26 -4.24 19.38
CA SER A 38 17.16 -3.76 20.76
C SER A 38 17.82 -2.39 20.96
N SER A 39 18.91 -2.12 20.22
CA SER A 39 19.64 -0.87 20.31
C SER A 39 18.88 0.23 19.59
N TYR A 40 18.54 0.05 18.32
CA TYR A 40 18.00 1.10 17.45
C TYR A 40 16.47 1.18 17.43
N GLY A 41 15.76 0.18 17.95
CA GLY A 41 14.31 0.13 17.95
C GLY A 41 13.69 1.02 19.02
N PHE A 42 13.06 2.13 18.61
CA PHE A 42 12.25 2.98 19.48
C PHE A 42 10.77 2.80 19.20
N ILE A 43 10.22 1.71 19.73
CA ILE A 43 8.79 1.44 19.70
C ILE A 43 8.36 0.93 21.07
N SER A 44 7.28 1.48 21.61
CA SER A 44 6.70 1.06 22.88
C SER A 44 5.75 -0.12 22.66
N ALA A 45 5.66 -1.02 23.64
CA ALA A 45 4.60 -2.03 23.67
C ALA A 45 3.19 -1.38 23.64
N LYS A 46 3.05 -0.15 24.16
CA LYS A 46 1.82 0.64 24.07
C LYS A 46 1.47 1.00 22.63
N ASP A 47 2.46 1.33 21.79
CA ASP A 47 2.24 1.70 20.39
C ASP A 47 1.72 0.49 19.62
N ILE A 48 2.35 -0.69 19.83
CA ILE A 48 1.92 -1.95 19.22
C ILE A 48 0.51 -2.33 19.67
N LEU A 49 0.24 -2.25 20.98
CA LEU A 49 -1.09 -2.52 21.53
C LEU A 49 -2.15 -1.58 20.94
N LEU A 50 -1.82 -0.30 20.79
CA LEU A 50 -2.72 0.68 20.21
C LEU A 50 -3.04 0.38 18.74
N CYS A 51 -2.05 -0.02 17.94
CA CYS A 51 -2.28 -0.47 16.56
C CYS A 51 -3.21 -1.70 16.51
N LEU A 52 -3.00 -2.69 17.38
CA LEU A 52 -3.85 -3.88 17.45
C LEU A 52 -5.29 -3.54 17.87
N VAL A 53 -5.44 -2.68 18.88
CA VAL A 53 -6.76 -2.18 19.31
C VAL A 53 -7.45 -1.41 18.18
N LEU A 54 -6.72 -0.55 17.47
CA LEU A 54 -7.25 0.14 16.29
C LEU A 54 -7.69 -0.83 15.20
N GLY A 55 -6.97 -1.94 14.98
CA GLY A 55 -7.40 -2.99 14.06
C GLY A 55 -8.74 -3.64 14.46
N VAL A 56 -8.96 -3.87 15.76
CA VAL A 56 -10.27 -4.35 16.27
C VAL A 56 -11.34 -3.28 16.07
N VAL A 57 -11.04 -2.01 16.39
CA VAL A 57 -11.96 -0.89 16.21
C VAL A 57 -12.37 -0.74 14.75
N PHE A 58 -11.43 -0.82 13.79
CA PHE A 58 -11.75 -0.77 12.36
C PHE A 58 -12.62 -1.95 11.93
N THR A 59 -12.42 -3.13 12.52
CA THR A 59 -13.27 -4.31 12.25
C THR A 59 -14.71 -4.07 12.69
N ILE A 60 -14.90 -3.56 13.91
CA ILE A 60 -16.22 -3.22 14.45
C ILE A 60 -16.84 -2.09 13.63
N LEU A 61 -16.08 -1.04 13.33
CA LEU A 61 -16.52 0.10 12.53
C LEU A 61 -16.97 -0.34 11.14
N ARG A 62 -16.20 -1.20 10.48
CA ARG A 62 -16.55 -1.78 9.18
C ARG A 62 -17.86 -2.53 9.25
N TYR A 63 -18.02 -3.40 10.25
CA TYR A 63 -19.26 -4.18 10.43
C TYR A 63 -20.47 -3.27 10.65
N PHE A 64 -20.32 -2.26 11.52
CA PHE A 64 -21.35 -1.27 11.82
C PHE A 64 -21.73 -0.46 10.57
N LEU A 65 -20.76 0.18 9.90
CA LEU A 65 -21.03 0.97 8.69
C LEU A 65 -21.62 0.12 7.56
N THR A 66 -21.14 -1.11 7.39
CA THR A 66 -21.71 -2.05 6.41
C THR A 66 -23.19 -2.31 6.66
N THR A 67 -23.56 -2.54 7.92
CA THR A 67 -24.92 -2.94 8.28
C THR A 67 -25.87 -1.75 8.39
N ALA A 68 -25.43 -0.66 9.01
CA ALA A 68 -26.25 0.50 9.31
C ALA A 68 -26.30 1.54 8.18
N VAL A 69 -25.25 1.64 7.36
CA VAL A 69 -25.13 2.70 6.35
C VAL A 69 -25.11 2.13 4.94
N PHE A 70 -24.12 1.30 4.62
CA PHE A 70 -23.85 0.90 3.23
C PHE A 70 -24.91 -0.03 2.66
N LYS A 71 -25.29 -1.10 3.37
CA LYS A 71 -26.33 -2.03 2.89
C LYS A 71 -27.69 -1.33 2.70
N PRO A 72 -28.21 -0.53 3.67
CA PRO A 72 -29.45 0.22 3.45
C PRO A 72 -29.35 1.19 2.27
N PHE A 73 -28.23 1.92 2.16
CA PHE A 73 -28.00 2.86 1.06
C PHE A 73 -28.00 2.17 -0.30
N PHE A 74 -27.30 1.04 -0.46
CA PHE A 74 -27.24 0.31 -1.72
C PHE A 74 -28.56 -0.41 -2.06
N SER A 75 -29.31 -0.83 -1.04
CA SER A 75 -30.67 -1.37 -1.20
C SER A 75 -31.64 -0.29 -1.67
N TRP A 76 -31.60 0.90 -1.05
CA TRP A 76 -32.36 2.08 -1.49
C TRP A 76 -32.01 2.49 -2.92
N CYS A 77 -30.73 2.38 -3.27
CA CYS A 77 -30.25 2.55 -4.63
C CYS A 77 -30.71 1.44 -5.59
N GLN A 78 -31.29 0.33 -5.15
CA GLN A 78 -31.69 -0.81 -5.99
C GLN A 78 -30.52 -1.53 -6.67
N PHE A 79 -29.40 -1.71 -5.99
CA PHE A 79 -28.28 -2.50 -6.51
C PHE A 79 -28.69 -3.96 -6.71
N ILE A 80 -28.12 -4.65 -7.71
CA ILE A 80 -28.33 -6.08 -7.89
C ILE A 80 -27.65 -6.88 -6.75
N GLU A 81 -28.12 -8.11 -6.50
CA GLU A 81 -27.66 -8.92 -5.35
C GLU A 81 -26.13 -9.12 -5.32
N LYS A 82 -25.51 -9.33 -6.48
CA LYS A 82 -24.04 -9.45 -6.62
C LYS A 82 -23.33 -8.21 -6.09
N ASP A 83 -23.81 -7.03 -6.45
CA ASP A 83 -23.18 -5.75 -6.14
C ASP A 83 -23.50 -5.31 -4.71
N GLN A 84 -24.69 -5.63 -4.18
CA GLN A 84 -25.02 -5.44 -2.76
C GLN A 84 -24.07 -6.22 -1.81
N LYS A 85 -23.51 -7.35 -2.26
CA LYS A 85 -22.53 -8.11 -1.47
C LYS A 85 -21.11 -7.54 -1.56
N LYS A 86 -20.75 -6.86 -2.65
CA LYS A 86 -19.37 -6.40 -2.93
C LYS A 86 -19.16 -4.92 -2.62
N CYS A 87 -20.11 -4.06 -2.99
CA CYS A 87 -19.97 -2.62 -2.86
C CYS A 87 -19.81 -2.11 -1.41
N PRO A 88 -20.36 -2.74 -0.35
CA PRO A 88 -20.08 -2.32 1.02
C PRO A 88 -18.59 -2.41 1.42
N GLU A 89 -17.88 -3.44 0.95
CA GLU A 89 -16.43 -3.54 1.13
C GLU A 89 -15.71 -2.37 0.47
N SER A 90 -16.05 -2.10 -0.79
CA SER A 90 -15.44 -0.99 -1.55
C SER A 90 -15.77 0.38 -0.97
N ALA A 91 -16.97 0.59 -0.46
CA ALA A 91 -17.35 1.85 0.19
C ALA A 91 -16.54 2.10 1.47
N PHE A 92 -16.36 1.07 2.30
CA PHE A 92 -15.55 1.17 3.50
C PHE A 92 -14.08 1.48 3.17
N LYS A 93 -13.49 0.73 2.23
CA LYS A 93 -12.10 0.93 1.80
C LYS A 93 -11.91 2.30 1.16
N LEU A 94 -12.83 2.74 0.29
CA LEU A 94 -12.79 4.08 -0.31
C LEU A 94 -12.82 5.18 0.75
N LEU A 95 -13.70 5.08 1.74
CA LEU A 95 -13.78 6.04 2.84
C LEU A 95 -12.44 6.13 3.58
N PHE A 96 -11.89 4.99 3.99
CA PHE A 96 -10.59 4.93 4.68
C PHE A 96 -9.46 5.51 3.83
N TYR A 97 -9.23 4.97 2.63
CA TYR A 97 -8.10 5.39 1.79
C TYR A 97 -8.21 6.85 1.37
N SER A 98 -9.41 7.37 1.13
CA SER A 98 -9.58 8.79 0.80
C SER A 98 -9.21 9.69 1.97
N SER A 99 -9.63 9.34 3.19
CA SER A 99 -9.28 10.10 4.41
C SER A 99 -7.79 10.00 4.72
N ALA A 100 -7.23 8.80 4.67
CA ALA A 100 -5.83 8.54 4.99
C ALA A 100 -4.89 9.18 3.96
N TYR A 101 -5.17 9.02 2.66
CA TYR A 101 -4.43 9.68 1.59
C TYR A 101 -4.53 11.20 1.66
N GLY A 102 -5.70 11.76 1.99
CA GLY A 102 -5.86 13.19 2.21
C GLY A 102 -4.98 13.71 3.35
N TYR A 103 -4.91 12.98 4.46
CA TYR A 103 -4.03 13.32 5.58
C TYR A 103 -2.54 13.14 5.24
N CYS A 104 -2.20 12.10 4.50
CA CYS A 104 -0.85 11.85 3.98
C CYS A 104 -0.40 12.97 3.04
N CYS A 105 -1.27 13.45 2.13
CA CYS A 105 -1.01 14.62 1.29
C CYS A 105 -0.65 15.86 2.14
N TYR A 106 -1.45 16.15 3.18
CA TYR A 106 -1.19 17.28 4.08
C TYR A 106 0.22 17.21 4.68
N ILE A 107 0.63 16.05 5.20
CA ILE A 107 1.97 15.83 5.76
C ILE A 107 3.05 15.98 4.68
N LEU A 108 2.84 15.35 3.51
CA LEU A 108 3.81 15.35 2.42
C LEU A 108 4.14 16.78 1.95
N PHE A 109 3.13 17.63 1.80
CA PHE A 109 3.30 19.03 1.42
C PHE A 109 3.89 19.88 2.55
N LYS A 110 3.48 19.64 3.80
CA LYS A 110 4.03 20.34 4.97
C LYS A 110 5.54 20.14 5.12
N TYR A 111 6.04 18.93 4.84
CA TYR A 111 7.46 18.58 5.01
C TYR A 111 8.26 18.49 3.69
N ASN A 112 7.63 18.72 2.53
CA ASN A 112 8.25 18.72 1.20
C ASN A 112 9.03 17.42 0.85
N TYR A 113 8.57 16.25 1.32
CA TYR A 113 9.29 14.99 1.12
C TYR A 113 9.38 14.53 -0.36
N LEU A 114 8.50 15.02 -1.24
CA LEU A 114 8.45 14.59 -2.64
C LEU A 114 9.52 15.25 -3.55
N GLN A 115 9.94 16.48 -3.22
CA GLN A 115 10.80 17.30 -4.08
C GLN A 115 12.21 16.73 -4.17
N ASP A 116 12.90 16.62 -3.02
CA ASP A 116 14.21 15.99 -2.87
C ASP A 116 14.18 14.92 -1.77
N PRO A 117 13.67 13.71 -2.04
CA PRO A 117 13.55 12.67 -1.02
C PRO A 117 14.89 12.25 -0.43
N SER A 118 15.96 12.22 -1.23
CA SER A 118 17.29 11.82 -0.77
C SER A 118 17.80 12.71 0.36
N ARG A 119 17.56 14.02 0.24
CA ARG A 119 17.87 14.96 1.31
C ARG A 119 16.77 15.00 2.37
N ASN A 120 15.55 15.33 2.00
CA ASN A 120 14.48 15.68 2.94
C ASN A 120 14.05 14.50 3.85
N CYS A 121 14.15 13.26 3.36
CA CYS A 121 13.81 12.09 4.16
C CYS A 121 14.95 11.62 5.08
N TRP A 122 16.20 12.04 4.85
CA TRP A 122 17.36 11.42 5.50
C TRP A 122 18.28 12.41 6.23
N GLU A 123 18.30 13.69 5.81
CA GLU A 123 19.09 14.73 6.46
C GLU A 123 18.69 14.89 7.93
N GLY A 124 19.69 14.86 8.80
CA GLY A 124 19.50 14.94 10.24
C GLY A 124 18.88 13.68 10.86
N TRP A 125 18.95 12.53 10.18
CA TRP A 125 18.58 11.26 10.81
C TRP A 125 19.58 10.92 11.93
N TYR A 126 19.04 10.57 13.09
CA TYR A 126 19.81 9.99 14.18
C TYR A 126 18.95 9.02 14.98
N LYS A 127 19.62 8.10 15.66
CA LYS A 127 19.00 7.10 16.52
C LYS A 127 18.09 7.77 17.57
N GLY A 128 16.81 7.40 17.57
CA GLY A 128 15.85 7.89 18.56
C GLY A 128 15.30 9.30 18.32
N MET A 129 15.52 9.89 17.13
CA MET A 129 14.94 11.18 16.77
C MET A 129 13.40 11.20 17.00
N PRO A 130 12.83 12.35 17.39
CA PRO A 130 11.39 12.44 17.66
C PRO A 130 10.60 12.22 16.38
N VAL A 131 9.44 11.58 16.52
CA VAL A 131 8.45 11.47 15.44
C VAL A 131 7.42 12.59 15.63
N PRO A 132 7.23 13.48 14.65
CA PRO A 132 6.16 14.46 14.70
C PRO A 132 4.79 13.83 14.97
N GLN A 133 3.96 14.51 15.77
CA GLN A 133 2.68 13.95 16.24
C GLN A 133 1.72 13.61 15.10
N ASP A 134 1.73 14.41 14.03
CA ASP A 134 0.93 14.17 12.82
C ASP A 134 1.35 12.89 12.08
N ILE A 135 2.66 12.67 11.93
CA ILE A 135 3.22 11.43 11.37
C ILE A 135 2.87 10.25 12.28
N TYR A 136 3.01 10.41 13.60
CA TYR A 136 2.69 9.36 14.57
C TYR A 136 1.21 8.93 14.46
N MET A 137 0.28 9.89 14.39
CA MET A 137 -1.15 9.60 14.25
C MET A 137 -1.46 8.86 12.95
N LEU A 138 -0.88 9.29 11.81
CA LEU A 138 -1.06 8.59 10.53
C LEU A 138 -0.53 7.14 10.62
N TYR A 139 0.67 6.94 11.18
CA TYR A 139 1.27 5.61 11.31
C TYR A 139 0.43 4.65 12.15
N LEU A 140 -0.12 5.11 13.27
CA LEU A 140 -1.00 4.28 14.11
C LEU A 140 -2.28 3.87 13.37
N VAL A 141 -2.89 4.83 12.67
CA VAL A 141 -4.12 4.61 11.90
C VAL A 141 -3.89 3.63 10.75
N GLU A 142 -2.81 3.82 9.98
CA GLU A 142 -2.43 2.94 8.87
C GLU A 142 -2.11 1.53 9.36
N ALA A 143 -1.24 1.39 10.37
CA ALA A 143 -0.91 0.09 10.93
C ALA A 143 -2.15 -0.64 11.47
N GLY A 144 -3.02 0.07 12.20
CA GLY A 144 -4.29 -0.47 12.67
C GLY A 144 -5.18 -0.95 11.53
N PHE A 145 -5.29 -0.16 10.46
CA PHE A 145 -6.08 -0.56 9.29
C PHE A 145 -5.48 -1.75 8.54
N TYR A 146 -4.16 -1.86 8.43
CA TYR A 146 -3.52 -3.04 7.83
C TYR A 146 -3.67 -4.29 8.69
N PHE A 147 -3.66 -4.18 10.03
CA PHE A 147 -4.04 -5.29 10.91
C PHE A 147 -5.50 -5.71 10.69
N HIS A 148 -6.42 -4.76 10.61
CA HIS A 148 -7.80 -5.02 10.21
C HIS A 148 -7.86 -5.72 8.84
N SER A 149 -7.07 -5.27 7.86
CA SER A 149 -7.08 -5.79 6.49
C SER A 149 -6.63 -7.25 6.40
N ILE A 150 -5.70 -7.69 7.26
CA ILE A 150 -5.32 -9.10 7.39
C ILE A 150 -6.54 -9.92 7.86
N TYR A 151 -7.17 -9.52 8.96
CA TYR A 151 -8.35 -10.19 9.50
C TYR A 151 -9.50 -10.19 8.48
N ALA A 152 -9.76 -9.04 7.86
CA ALA A 152 -10.78 -8.87 6.85
C ALA A 152 -10.55 -9.80 5.65
N THR A 153 -9.33 -9.90 5.14
CA THR A 153 -9.02 -10.78 4.00
C THR A 153 -9.24 -12.24 4.34
N LEU A 154 -8.92 -12.66 5.58
CA LEU A 154 -9.12 -14.02 6.04
C LEU A 154 -10.60 -14.39 6.21
N PHE A 155 -11.39 -13.52 6.86
CA PHE A 155 -12.69 -13.89 7.40
C PHE A 155 -13.89 -13.10 6.85
N MET A 156 -13.68 -11.93 6.26
CA MET A 156 -14.76 -11.03 5.82
C MET A 156 -14.84 -10.89 4.30
N ASP A 157 -13.70 -10.80 3.62
CA ASP A 157 -13.62 -10.51 2.19
C ASP A 157 -13.80 -11.78 1.34
N GLN A 158 -14.26 -11.60 0.11
CA GLN A 158 -14.34 -12.71 -0.83
C GLN A 158 -12.94 -13.11 -1.31
N TRP A 159 -12.59 -14.38 -1.09
CA TRP A 159 -11.34 -14.94 -1.58
C TRP A 159 -11.28 -14.93 -3.12
N ARG A 160 -10.13 -14.46 -3.62
CA ARG A 160 -9.72 -14.35 -5.02
C ARG A 160 -8.39 -15.07 -5.21
N ARG A 161 -7.96 -15.24 -6.46
CA ARG A 161 -6.71 -15.94 -6.79
C ARG A 161 -5.46 -15.33 -6.14
N ASP A 162 -5.52 -14.04 -5.80
CA ASP A 162 -4.44 -13.29 -5.17
C ASP A 162 -4.59 -13.11 -3.66
N SER A 163 -5.60 -13.73 -3.01
CA SER A 163 -5.86 -13.51 -1.57
C SER A 163 -4.67 -13.83 -0.66
N ILE A 164 -3.90 -14.89 -0.95
CA ILE A 164 -2.70 -15.21 -0.17
C ILE A 164 -1.64 -14.11 -0.34
N LEU A 165 -1.43 -13.63 -1.57
CA LEU A 165 -0.48 -12.56 -1.83
C LEU A 165 -0.92 -11.24 -1.18
N MET A 166 -2.23 -10.96 -1.15
CA MET A 166 -2.80 -9.81 -0.43
C MET A 166 -2.53 -9.89 1.08
N ILE A 167 -2.69 -11.07 1.70
CA ILE A 167 -2.35 -11.27 3.13
C ILE A 167 -0.85 -11.03 3.37
N LEU A 168 0.01 -11.63 2.54
CA LEU A 168 1.47 -11.43 2.63
C LEU A 168 1.84 -9.96 2.45
N HIS A 169 1.14 -9.24 1.56
CA HIS A 169 1.32 -7.82 1.38
C HIS A 169 0.89 -7.00 2.60
N HIS A 170 -0.25 -7.30 3.22
CA HIS A 170 -0.67 -6.61 4.44
C HIS A 170 0.28 -6.87 5.61
N ILE A 171 0.84 -8.08 5.71
CA ILE A 171 1.91 -8.38 6.67
C ILE A 171 3.15 -7.55 6.36
N LEU A 172 3.60 -7.53 5.09
CA LEU A 172 4.76 -6.74 4.66
C LEU A 172 4.55 -5.23 4.90
N ALA A 173 3.36 -4.70 4.62
CA ALA A 173 3.01 -3.29 4.86
C ALA A 173 3.08 -2.95 6.35
N ASN A 174 2.49 -3.77 7.22
CA ASN A 174 2.62 -3.60 8.67
C ASN A 174 4.07 -3.68 9.14
N CYS A 175 4.85 -4.63 8.62
CA CYS A 175 6.28 -4.73 8.92
C CYS A 175 7.01 -3.45 8.50
N LEU A 176 6.78 -2.93 7.29
CA LEU A 176 7.38 -1.68 6.80
C LEU A 176 7.00 -0.48 7.67
N ILE A 177 5.72 -0.33 8.04
CA ILE A 177 5.22 0.78 8.86
C ILE A 177 5.84 0.71 10.27
N LEU A 178 5.72 -0.42 10.96
CA LEU A 178 6.21 -0.57 12.33
C LEU A 178 7.75 -0.49 12.39
N PHE A 179 8.43 -1.08 11.41
CA PHE A 179 9.89 -1.06 11.36
C PHE A 179 10.42 0.35 11.04
N SER A 180 9.87 1.03 10.04
CA SER A 180 10.27 2.41 9.73
C SER A 180 9.93 3.38 10.86
N PHE A 181 8.86 3.12 11.62
CA PHE A 181 8.58 3.84 12.85
C PHE A 181 9.65 3.60 13.92
N ALA A 182 9.97 2.33 14.22
CA ALA A 182 10.90 1.95 15.27
C ALA A 182 12.32 2.51 15.02
N ILE A 183 12.82 2.41 13.78
CA ILE A 183 14.17 2.85 13.39
C ILE A 183 14.23 4.35 13.02
N ARG A 184 13.07 5.02 13.01
CA ARG A 184 12.92 6.44 12.62
C ARG A 184 13.17 6.72 11.13
N TYR A 185 12.86 5.75 10.27
CA TYR A 185 12.73 5.93 8.81
C TYR A 185 11.32 6.39 8.41
N HIS A 186 10.59 7.02 9.32
CA HIS A 186 9.18 7.38 9.12
C HIS A 186 8.97 8.35 7.95
N ARG A 187 9.94 9.24 7.68
CA ARG A 187 9.86 10.20 6.57
C ARG A 187 9.75 9.52 5.21
N ILE A 188 10.56 8.48 4.97
CA ILE A 188 10.46 7.71 3.72
C ILE A 188 9.21 6.84 3.71
N GLY A 189 8.76 6.31 4.85
CA GLY A 189 7.52 5.56 4.91
C GLY A 189 6.27 6.40 4.58
N ILE A 190 6.25 7.71 4.89
CA ILE A 190 5.20 8.63 4.41
C ILE A 190 5.15 8.66 2.88
N LEU A 191 6.31 8.71 2.23
CA LEU A 191 6.39 8.69 0.78
C LEU A 191 5.92 7.35 0.18
N VAL A 192 6.20 6.23 0.87
CA VAL A 192 5.68 4.92 0.47
C VAL A 192 4.16 4.89 0.54
N LEU A 193 3.56 5.32 1.66
CA LEU A 193 2.10 5.39 1.83
C LEU A 193 1.46 6.25 0.73
N PHE A 194 1.97 7.47 0.55
CA PHE A 194 1.49 8.39 -0.48
C PHE A 194 1.48 7.78 -1.89
N LEU A 195 2.57 7.11 -2.29
CA LEU A 195 2.66 6.53 -3.63
C LEU A 195 1.76 5.30 -3.82
N HIS A 196 1.34 4.63 -2.76
CA HIS A 196 0.52 3.42 -2.86
C HIS A 196 -0.97 3.71 -2.70
N ASP A 197 -1.37 4.53 -1.71
CA ASP A 197 -2.77 4.65 -1.30
C ASP A 197 -3.65 5.36 -2.34
N ILE A 198 -3.07 6.25 -3.16
CA ILE A 198 -3.80 6.91 -4.25
C ILE A 198 -4.41 5.92 -5.25
N ASN A 199 -3.72 4.79 -5.49
CA ASN A 199 -4.23 3.76 -6.37
C ASN A 199 -5.46 3.07 -5.77
N ASP A 200 -5.48 2.87 -4.46
CA ASP A 200 -6.59 2.20 -3.78
C ASP A 200 -7.82 3.09 -3.71
N VAL A 201 -7.65 4.42 -3.56
CA VAL A 201 -8.75 5.39 -3.75
C VAL A 201 -9.36 5.26 -5.14
N SER A 202 -8.53 5.30 -6.19
CA SER A 202 -9.00 5.20 -7.59
C SER A 202 -9.66 3.85 -7.89
N LEU A 203 -9.12 2.75 -7.35
CA LEU A 203 -9.63 1.40 -7.52
C LEU A 203 -11.01 1.23 -6.87
N GLU A 204 -11.15 1.61 -5.60
CA GLU A 204 -12.41 1.42 -4.88
C GLU A 204 -13.52 2.34 -5.41
N PHE A 205 -13.18 3.57 -5.82
CA PHE A 205 -14.10 4.44 -6.54
C PHE A 205 -14.62 3.79 -7.83
N THR A 206 -13.73 3.22 -8.63
CA THR A 206 -14.08 2.54 -9.89
C THR A 206 -15.01 1.36 -9.65
N LYS A 207 -14.76 0.54 -8.62
CA LYS A 207 -15.63 -0.59 -8.25
C LYS A 207 -17.03 -0.14 -7.85
N LEU A 208 -17.16 0.99 -7.16
CA LEU A 208 -18.48 1.54 -6.84
C LEU A 208 -19.21 2.03 -8.11
N CYS A 209 -18.53 2.72 -9.02
CA CYS A 209 -19.10 3.12 -10.31
C CYS A 209 -19.62 1.91 -11.11
N LEU A 210 -18.91 0.79 -11.09
CA LEU A 210 -19.38 -0.46 -11.71
C LEU A 210 -20.67 -0.99 -11.08
N GLY A 211 -20.83 -0.91 -9.75
CA GLY A 211 -22.08 -1.26 -9.09
C GLY A 211 -23.24 -0.32 -9.46
N PHE A 212 -22.96 0.98 -9.64
CA PHE A 212 -23.97 1.95 -10.09
C PHE A 212 -24.39 1.76 -11.56
N LYS A 213 -23.56 1.12 -12.39
CA LYS A 213 -23.84 0.87 -13.82
C LYS A 213 -25.08 -0.02 -14.04
N SER A 214 -25.27 -1.04 -13.20
CA SER A 214 -26.30 -2.09 -13.32
C SER A 214 -27.55 -1.84 -12.45
N ARG A 215 -27.62 -0.66 -11.83
CA ARG A 215 -28.57 -0.33 -10.77
C ARG A 215 -30.03 -0.33 -11.22
N GLY A 216 -30.92 -0.92 -10.42
CA GLY A 216 -32.36 -1.02 -10.70
C GLY A 216 -32.67 -1.93 -11.89
N GLY A 217 -31.76 -2.86 -12.22
CA GLY A 217 -31.87 -3.72 -13.40
C GLY A 217 -31.75 -2.97 -14.72
N LYS A 218 -31.33 -1.70 -14.68
CA LYS A 218 -31.18 -0.83 -15.86
C LYS A 218 -29.73 -0.44 -16.04
N TYR A 219 -29.34 -0.28 -17.29
CA TYR A 219 -28.03 0.23 -17.65
C TYR A 219 -27.98 1.76 -17.51
N HIS A 220 -26.99 2.28 -16.80
CA HIS A 220 -26.77 3.72 -16.61
C HIS A 220 -25.48 4.15 -17.31
N ARG A 221 -25.59 5.10 -18.24
CA ARG A 221 -24.46 5.57 -19.08
C ARG A 221 -23.38 6.33 -18.30
N ILE A 222 -23.78 7.21 -17.36
CA ILE A 222 -22.82 8.02 -16.61
C ILE A 222 -21.89 7.14 -15.73
N PRO A 223 -22.41 6.22 -14.89
CA PRO A 223 -21.55 5.30 -14.14
C PRO A 223 -20.68 4.42 -15.02
N ASP A 224 -21.13 4.05 -16.23
CA ASP A 224 -20.31 3.27 -17.16
C ASP A 224 -19.10 4.07 -17.65
N ILE A 225 -19.31 5.32 -18.08
CA ILE A 225 -18.22 6.22 -18.47
C ILE A 225 -17.27 6.43 -17.29
N LEU A 226 -17.80 6.73 -16.10
CA LEU A 226 -16.98 6.93 -14.88
C LEU A 226 -16.18 5.67 -14.52
N SER A 227 -16.76 4.48 -14.65
CA SER A 227 -16.04 3.24 -14.38
C SER A 227 -14.93 2.96 -15.40
N THR A 228 -15.16 3.30 -16.66
CA THR A 228 -14.15 3.13 -17.73
C THR A 228 -13.01 4.13 -17.56
N THR A 229 -13.34 5.42 -17.39
CA THR A 229 -12.34 6.46 -17.12
C THR A 229 -11.61 6.18 -15.81
N GLY A 230 -12.32 5.78 -14.75
CA GLY A 230 -11.74 5.41 -13.47
C GLY A 230 -10.76 4.25 -13.57
N PHE A 231 -11.09 3.21 -14.35
CA PHE A 231 -10.17 2.09 -14.61
C PHE A 231 -8.90 2.54 -15.35
N LEU A 232 -9.03 3.40 -16.37
CA LEU A 232 -7.87 3.94 -17.09
C LEU A 232 -7.01 4.82 -16.18
N THR A 233 -7.63 5.69 -15.37
CA THR A 233 -6.94 6.49 -14.35
C THR A 233 -6.21 5.60 -13.35
N PHE A 234 -6.85 4.54 -12.85
CA PHE A 234 -6.24 3.56 -11.97
C PHE A 234 -5.00 2.91 -12.60
N ALA A 235 -5.09 2.49 -13.87
CA ALA A 235 -3.97 1.88 -14.59
C ALA A 235 -2.80 2.84 -14.78
N VAL A 236 -3.07 4.09 -15.17
CA VAL A 236 -2.04 5.13 -15.33
C VAL A 236 -1.39 5.47 -13.99
N LEU A 237 -2.19 5.66 -12.95
CA LEU A 237 -1.69 5.91 -11.59
C LEU A 237 -0.83 4.74 -11.11
N TRP A 238 -1.19 3.48 -11.42
CA TRP A 238 -0.43 2.31 -10.98
C TRP A 238 0.96 2.32 -11.59
N PHE A 239 1.02 2.53 -12.91
CA PHE A 239 2.28 2.65 -13.61
C PHE A 239 3.10 3.83 -13.06
N TYR A 240 2.51 5.02 -12.99
CA TYR A 240 3.23 6.24 -12.62
C TYR A 240 3.69 6.23 -11.16
N CYS A 241 2.82 5.94 -10.20
CA CYS A 241 3.16 6.00 -8.78
C CYS A 241 4.00 4.80 -8.33
N ARG A 242 3.61 3.58 -8.69
CA ARG A 242 4.21 2.34 -8.15
C ARG A 242 5.33 1.77 -9.02
N LEU A 243 5.32 2.01 -10.32
CA LEU A 243 6.36 1.50 -11.23
C LEU A 243 7.37 2.56 -11.67
N TYR A 244 7.02 3.83 -11.73
CA TYR A 244 7.95 4.88 -12.14
C TYR A 244 8.48 5.71 -10.96
N LEU A 245 7.60 6.38 -10.21
CA LEU A 245 8.00 7.24 -9.09
C LEU A 245 8.57 6.43 -7.93
N TYR A 246 7.96 5.30 -7.55
CA TYR A 246 8.43 4.52 -6.42
C TYR A 246 9.89 4.05 -6.57
N PRO A 247 10.35 3.48 -7.70
CA PRO A 247 11.77 3.17 -7.88
C PRO A 247 12.68 4.40 -7.79
N ILE A 248 12.32 5.53 -8.41
CA ILE A 248 13.17 6.72 -8.46
C ILE A 248 13.20 7.48 -7.12
N LYS A 249 12.06 7.56 -6.43
CA LYS A 249 11.88 8.40 -5.24
C LYS A 249 12.02 7.63 -3.93
N VAL A 250 11.80 6.30 -3.95
CA VAL A 250 11.93 5.44 -2.77
C VAL A 250 13.11 4.48 -2.91
N LEU A 251 13.12 3.58 -3.88
CA LEU A 251 14.17 2.55 -3.98
C LEU A 251 15.55 3.15 -4.17
N TYR A 252 15.68 4.12 -5.08
CA TYR A 252 16.94 4.83 -5.32
C TYR A 252 17.42 5.58 -4.09
N THR A 253 16.52 6.31 -3.45
CA THR A 253 16.84 7.08 -2.26
C THR A 253 17.25 6.19 -1.09
N CYS A 254 16.57 5.06 -0.83
CA CYS A 254 16.96 4.12 0.23
C CYS A 254 18.20 3.28 -0.11
N GLY A 255 18.40 2.98 -1.39
CA GLY A 255 19.45 2.09 -1.86
C GLY A 255 20.74 2.79 -2.29
N CYS A 256 20.77 4.12 -2.36
CA CYS A 256 21.98 4.86 -2.75
C CYS A 256 21.90 6.34 -2.34
N GLY A 257 20.77 7.01 -2.63
CA GLY A 257 20.64 8.45 -2.49
C GLY A 257 20.77 8.99 -1.06
N CYS A 258 20.50 8.17 -0.05
CA CYS A 258 20.62 8.56 1.36
C CYS A 258 22.07 8.62 1.87
N ARG A 259 23.04 8.01 1.19
CA ARG A 259 24.42 7.86 1.68
C ARG A 259 25.09 9.17 2.12
N PRO A 260 24.94 10.31 1.41
CA PRO A 260 25.54 11.57 1.84
C PRO A 260 24.93 12.16 3.12
N TYR A 261 23.72 11.72 3.50
CA TYR A 261 22.91 12.34 4.55
C TYR A 261 22.80 11.49 5.82
N VAL A 262 23.12 10.20 5.70
CA VAL A 262 22.96 9.22 6.77
C VAL A 262 24.34 8.75 7.24
N PRO A 263 24.57 8.65 8.57
CA PRO A 263 25.81 8.09 9.09
C PRO A 263 26.06 6.66 8.57
N LEU A 264 27.33 6.30 8.40
CA LEU A 264 27.73 4.91 8.12
C LEU A 264 27.23 3.91 9.18
N THR A 265 26.85 4.36 10.37
CA THR A 265 26.32 3.48 11.41
C THR A 265 24.83 3.21 11.28
N ALA A 266 24.13 3.78 10.28
CA ALA A 266 22.70 3.56 10.15
C ALA A 266 22.39 2.07 9.90
N PRO A 267 21.48 1.48 10.70
CA PRO A 267 21.31 0.04 10.73
C PRO A 267 20.37 -0.43 9.61
N PHE A 268 20.36 -1.75 9.39
CA PHE A 268 19.35 -2.46 8.62
C PHE A 268 19.19 -2.06 7.15
N TYR A 269 20.26 -1.60 6.50
CA TYR A 269 20.25 -1.27 5.07
C TYR A 269 19.65 -2.40 4.22
N PHE A 270 20.19 -3.62 4.32
CA PHE A 270 19.72 -4.78 3.53
C PHE A 270 18.31 -5.22 3.88
N PHE A 271 17.97 -5.25 5.16
CA PHE A 271 16.66 -5.72 5.62
C PHE A 271 15.54 -4.78 5.17
N PHE A 272 15.72 -3.47 5.38
CA PHE A 272 14.73 -2.47 4.98
C PHE A 272 14.58 -2.38 3.45
N ASN A 273 15.70 -2.31 2.72
CA ASN A 273 15.66 -2.31 1.25
C ASN A 273 15.05 -3.62 0.70
N GLY A 274 15.34 -4.77 1.31
CA GLY A 274 14.74 -6.06 0.91
C GLY A 274 13.22 -6.07 1.02
N MET A 275 12.65 -5.47 2.07
CA MET A 275 11.20 -5.31 2.18
C MET A 275 10.64 -4.37 1.09
N LEU A 276 11.30 -3.25 0.82
CA LEU A 276 10.88 -2.31 -0.24
C LEU A 276 10.94 -2.92 -1.65
N TRP A 277 11.96 -3.73 -1.93
CA TRP A 277 12.07 -4.50 -3.17
C TRP A 277 11.00 -5.57 -3.29
N THR A 278 10.71 -6.27 -2.19
CA THR A 278 9.62 -7.25 -2.15
C THR A 278 8.27 -6.58 -2.49
N LEU A 279 8.02 -5.40 -1.93
CA LEU A 279 6.84 -4.60 -2.27
C LEU A 279 6.81 -4.21 -3.76
N PHE A 280 7.97 -3.84 -4.34
CA PHE A 280 8.08 -3.57 -5.78
C PHE A 280 7.72 -4.77 -6.65
N PHE A 281 8.25 -5.96 -6.32
CA PHE A 281 7.96 -7.18 -7.08
C PHE A 281 6.49 -7.58 -7.00
N MET A 282 5.85 -7.40 -5.84
CA MET A 282 4.40 -7.58 -5.72
C MET A 282 3.64 -6.61 -6.64
N ASN A 283 4.06 -5.34 -6.72
CA ASN A 283 3.45 -4.35 -7.62
C ASN A 283 3.60 -4.70 -9.10
N LEU A 284 4.74 -5.24 -9.52
CA LEU A 284 4.94 -5.77 -10.87
C LEU A 284 4.02 -6.96 -11.14
N TRP A 285 3.89 -7.87 -10.17
CA TRP A 285 3.00 -9.02 -10.28
C TRP A 285 1.53 -8.61 -10.44
N TRP A 286 1.04 -7.61 -9.73
CA TRP A 286 -0.34 -7.14 -9.93
C TRP A 286 -0.53 -6.35 -11.23
N PHE A 287 0.48 -5.57 -11.64
CA PHE A 287 0.39 -4.77 -12.87
C PHE A 287 0.12 -5.63 -14.10
N GLN A 288 0.61 -6.87 -14.13
CA GLN A 288 0.34 -7.79 -15.23
C GLN A 288 -1.17 -8.06 -15.43
N PHE A 289 -1.97 -8.08 -14.35
CA PHE A 289 -3.43 -8.26 -14.45
C PHE A 289 -4.12 -7.06 -15.07
N ILE A 290 -3.61 -5.85 -14.77
CA ILE A 290 -4.11 -4.60 -15.34
C ILE A 290 -3.86 -4.59 -16.85
N VAL A 291 -2.61 -4.89 -17.26
CA VAL A 291 -2.23 -4.98 -18.67
C VAL A 291 -3.03 -6.05 -19.39
N TRP A 292 -3.19 -7.23 -18.79
CA TRP A 292 -3.95 -8.32 -19.38
C TRP A 292 -5.43 -7.97 -19.59
N LEU A 293 -6.05 -7.27 -18.62
CA LEU A 293 -7.42 -6.79 -18.76
C LEU A 293 -7.54 -5.75 -19.89
N ILE A 294 -6.61 -4.80 -19.99
CA ILE A 294 -6.57 -3.82 -21.10
C ILE A 294 -6.49 -4.54 -22.45
N ILE A 295 -5.58 -5.51 -22.60
CA ILE A 295 -5.43 -6.30 -23.84
C ILE A 295 -6.74 -7.01 -24.18
N ARG A 296 -7.41 -7.63 -23.19
CA ARG A 296 -8.69 -8.32 -23.43
C ARG A 296 -9.80 -7.38 -23.89
N ILE A 297 -9.86 -6.17 -23.33
CA ILE A 297 -10.84 -5.14 -23.74
C ILE A 297 -10.54 -4.69 -25.17
N VAL A 298 -9.29 -4.36 -25.49
CA VAL A 298 -8.88 -3.88 -26.82
C VAL A 298 -9.09 -4.96 -27.90
N CYS A 299 -8.83 -6.23 -27.60
CA CYS A 299 -9.06 -7.34 -28.52
C CYS A 299 -10.54 -7.77 -28.63
N GLY A 300 -11.48 -7.08 -27.98
CA GLY A 300 -12.90 -7.44 -28.00
C GLY A 300 -13.24 -8.75 -27.29
N LYS A 301 -12.32 -9.28 -26.46
CA LYS A 301 -12.49 -10.53 -25.68
C LYS A 301 -13.15 -10.30 -24.31
N SER A 302 -13.51 -9.05 -24.00
CA SER A 302 -14.22 -8.66 -22.78
C SER A 302 -15.24 -7.58 -23.11
N PRO A 303 -16.51 -7.70 -22.68
CA PRO A 303 -17.53 -6.67 -22.89
C PRO A 303 -17.32 -5.44 -21.98
N GLY A 304 -16.38 -5.48 -21.03
CA GLY A 304 -16.06 -4.35 -20.17
C GLY A 304 -14.99 -4.64 -19.12
N VAL A 305 -14.95 -3.80 -18.09
CA VAL A 305 -14.05 -3.90 -16.94
C VAL A 305 -14.58 -4.98 -15.99
N GLU A 306 -13.92 -6.14 -16.01
CA GLU A 306 -14.26 -7.30 -15.16
C GLU A 306 -13.06 -7.69 -14.29
N ASP A 307 -13.29 -8.09 -13.03
CA ASP A 307 -12.21 -8.57 -12.16
C ASP A 307 -11.81 -10.01 -12.57
N THR A 308 -10.64 -10.11 -13.18
CA THR A 308 -10.08 -11.33 -13.76
C THR A 308 -9.61 -12.35 -12.72
N ARG A 309 -9.59 -11.96 -11.44
CA ARG A 309 -9.09 -12.77 -10.33
C ARG A 309 -10.21 -13.49 -9.57
N GLU A 310 -11.47 -13.23 -9.91
CA GLU A 310 -12.62 -13.90 -9.29
C GLU A 310 -12.55 -15.42 -9.51
N ILE A 311 -12.69 -16.18 -8.43
CA ILE A 311 -12.70 -17.65 -8.49
C ILE A 311 -14.12 -18.09 -8.91
N PRO A 312 -14.28 -18.86 -10.00
CA PRO A 312 -15.58 -19.38 -10.41
C PRO A 312 -16.26 -20.19 -9.30
N LYS A 313 -17.57 -20.00 -9.08
CA LYS A 313 -18.34 -20.67 -8.01
C LYS A 313 -18.13 -22.19 -7.93
N LYS A 314 -17.98 -22.88 -9.08
CA LYS A 314 -17.77 -24.33 -9.17
C LYS A 314 -16.53 -24.86 -8.43
N ILE A 315 -15.53 -24.03 -8.16
CA ILE A 315 -14.29 -24.44 -7.48
C ILE A 315 -14.41 -24.26 -5.96
N ARG A 316 -15.29 -23.37 -5.48
CA ARG A 316 -15.44 -23.05 -4.05
C ARG A 316 -16.14 -24.16 -3.25
N GLU A 317 -16.92 -25.02 -3.90
CA GLU A 317 -17.62 -26.16 -3.26
C GLU A 317 -16.73 -27.40 -3.08
N ARG A 318 -15.46 -27.35 -3.54
CA ARG A 318 -14.49 -28.46 -3.47
C ARG A 318 -13.48 -28.35 -2.33
N TRP A 319 -13.53 -27.27 -1.56
CA TRP A 319 -12.71 -26.98 -0.39
C TRP A 319 -13.63 -26.56 0.75
#